data_AF-A0A328EER3-F1
#
_entry.id   AF-A0A328EER3-F1
#
_cell.length_a   1.000
_cell.length_b   1.000
_cell.length_c   1.000
_cell.angle_alpha   90.00
_cell.angle_beta   90.00
_cell.angle_gamma   90.00
#
_symmetry.space_group_name_H-M   'P 1'
#
loop_
_entity.id
_entity.type
_entity.pdbx_description
1 polymer ?
#
loop_
_entity_poly.entity_id
_entity_poly.type
_entity_poly.pdbx_seq_one_letter_code
_entity_poly.pdbx_strand_id
1 'polypeptide(L)'
;MGDTNGRKIKHFLKALNLHRPKTGCKNEKAVESYVTLLKREEKEGLTAWIKNAKVKAEAKLKKYGITQQKIKEVLESKGLAHLSSKLS
;
A
#
# COMPACT_ATOMS: atom_id res chain seq x y z
N MET A 1 16.01 -13.23 38.57
CA MET A 1 15.27 -12.85 37.34
C MET A 1 15.77 -11.49 36.89
N GLY A 2 16.34 -11.39 35.69
CA GLY A 2 17.01 -10.16 35.22
C GLY A 2 16.03 -9.03 34.96
N ASP A 3 16.48 -7.80 35.22
CA ASP A 3 15.75 -6.55 35.06
C ASP A 3 15.07 -6.44 33.68
N THR A 4 13.75 -6.66 33.64
CA THR A 4 12.95 -6.55 32.40
C THR A 4 12.68 -5.10 31.99
N ASN A 5 13.10 -4.13 32.83
CA ASN A 5 12.89 -2.70 32.65
C ASN A 5 13.49 -2.18 31.33
N GLY A 6 14.70 -2.61 30.98
CA GLY A 6 15.33 -2.24 29.70
C GLY A 6 14.56 -2.74 28.48
N ARG A 7 13.90 -3.89 28.56
CA ARG A 7 13.06 -4.44 27.48
C ARG A 7 11.78 -3.62 27.30
N LYS A 8 11.13 -3.24 28.40
CA LYS A 8 9.93 -2.38 28.40
C LYS A 8 10.21 -1.00 27.79
N ILE A 9 11.34 -0.38 28.15
CA ILE A 9 11.78 0.91 27.61
C ILE A 9 12.05 0.82 26.09
N LYS A 10 12.73 -0.23 25.62
CA LYS A 10 12.94 -0.44 24.17
C LYS A 10 11.62 -0.55 23.39
N HIS A 11 10.62 -1.24 23.93
CA HIS A 11 9.30 -1.35 23.28
C HIS A 11 8.54 -0.02 23.28
N PHE A 12 8.63 0.75 24.37
CA PHE A 12 8.07 2.10 24.46
C PHE A 12 8.72 3.08 23.48
N LEU A 13 10.05 3.09 23.38
CA LEU A 13 10.80 3.90 22.42
C LEU A 13 10.50 3.51 20.96
N LYS A 14 10.28 2.22 20.69
CA LYS A 14 9.83 1.75 19.36
C LYS A 14 8.44 2.28 19.01
N ALA A 15 7.54 2.43 19.98
CA ALA A 15 6.22 3.05 19.80
C ALA A 15 6.31 4.57 19.64
N LEU A 16 7.32 5.21 20.26
CA LEU A 16 7.67 6.62 20.11
C LEU A 16 8.52 6.95 18.88
N ASN A 17 8.74 6.02 17.94
CA ASN A 17 9.38 6.33 16.66
C ASN A 17 8.48 7.27 15.83
N LEU A 18 8.52 8.56 16.17
CA LEU A 18 7.75 9.67 15.60
C LEU A 18 7.98 9.82 14.09
N HIS A 19 9.13 9.39 13.59
CA HIS A 19 9.47 9.40 12.17
C HIS A 19 8.68 8.39 11.33
N ARG A 20 8.13 7.33 11.93
CA ARG A 20 7.43 6.28 11.18
C ARG A 20 5.92 6.55 11.27
N PRO A 21 5.21 6.80 10.15
CA PRO A 21 3.77 7.00 10.19
C PRO A 21 3.10 5.80 10.86
N LYS A 22 2.18 6.09 11.80
CA LYS A 22 1.46 5.09 12.60
C LYS A 22 0.99 3.94 11.71
N THR A 23 1.03 2.73 12.28
CA THR A 23 0.65 1.44 11.68
C THR A 23 -0.82 1.36 11.19
N GLY A 24 -1.60 2.45 11.25
CA GLY A 24 -3.03 2.53 10.96
C GLY A 24 -3.39 2.71 9.49
N CYS A 25 -2.56 3.34 8.66
CA CYS A 25 -2.88 3.63 7.25
C CYS A 25 -2.59 2.45 6.29
N LYS A 26 -2.99 1.21 6.66
CA LYS A 26 -2.70 0.02 5.84
C LYS A 26 -3.49 0.00 4.54
N ASN A 27 -4.72 0.52 4.57
CA ASN A 27 -5.63 0.55 3.42
C ASN A 27 -5.14 1.56 2.37
N GLU A 28 -4.85 2.78 2.81
CA GLU A 28 -4.29 3.84 1.95
C GLU A 28 -2.99 3.38 1.27
N LYS A 29 -2.06 2.79 2.03
CA LYS A 29 -0.81 2.26 1.49
C LYS A 29 -1.03 1.13 0.48
N ALA A 30 -2.08 0.32 0.65
CA ALA A 30 -2.41 -0.73 -0.31
C ALA A 30 -2.89 -0.14 -1.63
N VAL A 31 -3.77 0.87 -1.57
CA VAL A 31 -4.25 1.59 -2.76
C VAL A 31 -3.10 2.32 -3.44
N GLU A 32 -2.27 3.05 -2.68
CA GLU A 32 -1.11 3.74 -3.22
C GLU A 32 -0.16 2.79 -3.92
N SER A 33 0.21 1.68 -3.26
CA SER A 33 1.08 0.67 -3.87
C SER A 33 0.53 0.14 -5.18
N TYR A 34 -0.79 -0.06 -5.29
CA TYR A 34 -1.42 -0.51 -6.52
C TYR A 34 -1.37 0.56 -7.62
N VAL A 35 -1.67 1.81 -7.28
CA VAL A 35 -1.56 2.95 -8.20
C VAL A 35 -0.12 3.13 -8.71
N THR A 36 0.89 2.93 -7.86
CA THR A 36 2.30 3.01 -8.28
C THR A 36 2.65 1.93 -9.31
N LEU A 37 2.06 0.73 -9.18
CA LEU A 37 2.23 -0.34 -10.17
C LEU A 37 1.55 0.01 -11.50
N LEU A 38 0.37 0.62 -11.49
CA LEU A 38 -0.31 1.09 -12.70
C LEU A 38 0.52 2.16 -13.44
N LYS A 39 1.11 3.10 -12.70
CA LYS A 39 2.03 4.10 -13.28
C LYS A 39 3.26 3.46 -13.91
N ARG A 40 3.85 2.46 -13.24
CA ARG A 40 5.01 1.73 -13.79
C ARG A 40 4.65 0.94 -15.02
N GLU A 41 3.49 0.29 -15.04
CA GLU A 41 2.99 -0.42 -16.22
C GLU A 41 2.77 0.51 -17.41
N GLU A 42 2.31 1.74 -17.18
CA GLU A 42 2.23 2.75 -18.24
C GLU A 42 3.60 3.16 -18.77
N LYS A 43 4.60 3.33 -17.90
CA LYS A 43 5.93 3.77 -18.29
C LYS A 43 6.80 2.68 -18.93
N GLU A 44 6.78 1.48 -18.35
CA GLU A 44 7.71 0.38 -18.67
C GLU A 44 7.04 -0.72 -19.51
N GLY A 45 5.71 -0.70 -19.64
CA GLY A 45 4.94 -1.77 -20.25
C GLY A 45 4.70 -2.95 -19.29
N LEU A 46 4.07 -4.01 -19.80
CA LEU A 46 3.65 -5.15 -19.00
C LEU A 46 4.79 -6.17 -18.85
N THR A 47 5.67 -5.92 -17.88
CA THR A 47 6.77 -6.83 -17.55
C THR A 47 6.30 -7.98 -16.65
N ALA A 48 7.02 -9.10 -16.66
CA ALA A 48 6.72 -10.23 -15.77
C ALA A 48 6.74 -9.84 -14.28
N TRP A 49 7.61 -8.90 -13.89
CA TRP A 49 7.67 -8.37 -12.53
C TRP A 49 6.40 -7.57 -12.19
N ILE A 50 5.95 -6.69 -13.07
CA ILE A 50 4.73 -5.89 -12.86
C ILE A 50 3.51 -6.80 -12.78
N LYS A 51 3.39 -7.81 -13.65
CA LYS A 51 2.32 -8.81 -13.59
C LYS A 51 2.27 -9.51 -12.23
N ASN A 52 3.40 -10.02 -11.75
CA ASN A 52 3.49 -10.69 -10.46
C ASN A 52 3.21 -9.74 -9.28
N ALA A 53 3.66 -8.49 -9.38
CA ALA A 53 3.41 -7.47 -8.36
C ALA A 53 1.94 -7.07 -8.29
N LYS A 54 1.26 -6.94 -9.43
CA LYS A 54 -0.18 -6.67 -9.51
C LYS A 54 -1.00 -7.75 -8.82
N VAL A 55 -0.74 -9.03 -9.11
CA VAL A 55 -1.44 -10.16 -8.48
C VAL A 55 -1.33 -10.09 -6.95
N LYS A 56 -0.13 -9.78 -6.42
CA LYS A 56 0.08 -9.63 -4.97
C LYS A 56 -0.66 -8.42 -4.40
N ALA A 57 -0.68 -7.30 -5.13
CA ALA A 57 -1.37 -6.10 -4.71
C ALA A 57 -2.90 -6.28 -4.73
N GLU A 58 -3.45 -6.94 -5.74
CA GLU A 58 -4.87 -7.29 -5.84
C GLU A 58 -5.32 -8.23 -4.72
N ALA A 59 -4.51 -9.25 -4.41
CA ALA A 59 -4.77 -10.12 -3.27
C ALA A 59 -4.80 -9.34 -1.94
N LYS A 60 -3.93 -8.33 -1.81
CA LYS A 60 -3.89 -7.46 -0.62
C LYS A 60 -5.09 -6.51 -0.55
N LEU A 61 -5.53 -5.96 -1.67
CA LEU A 61 -6.75 -5.15 -1.76
C LEU A 61 -7.98 -5.97 -1.39
N LYS A 62 -8.10 -7.19 -1.92
CA LYS A 62 -9.16 -8.15 -1.57
C LYS A 62 -9.14 -8.50 -0.08
N LYS A 63 -7.96 -8.75 0.50
CA LYS A 63 -7.80 -9.02 1.93
C LYS A 63 -8.28 -7.86 2.81
N TYR A 64 -8.16 -6.62 2.35
CA TYR A 64 -8.60 -5.42 3.07
C TYR A 64 -10.03 -4.99 2.72
N GLY A 65 -10.74 -5.72 1.86
CA GLY A 65 -12.10 -5.38 1.45
C GLY A 65 -12.20 -4.09 0.63
N ILE A 66 -11.11 -3.68 -0.02
CA ILE A 66 -11.08 -2.46 -0.83
C ILE A 66 -11.71 -2.76 -2.19
N THR A 67 -12.81 -2.08 -2.50
CA THR A 67 -13.52 -2.23 -3.77
C THR A 67 -12.77 -1.53 -4.90
N GLN A 68 -12.94 -2.01 -6.13
CA GLN A 68 -12.41 -1.34 -7.33
C GLN A 68 -12.95 0.08 -7.50
N GLN A 69 -14.19 0.34 -7.06
CA GLN A 69 -14.78 1.69 -7.05
C GLN A 69 -13.92 2.66 -6.22
N LYS A 70 -13.46 2.24 -5.03
CA LYS A 70 -12.58 3.07 -4.20
C LYS A 70 -11.27 3.41 -4.90
N ILE A 71 -10.74 2.49 -5.71
CA ILE A 71 -9.53 2.70 -6.49
C ILE A 71 -9.79 3.72 -7.61
N LYS A 72 -10.94 3.62 -8.29
CA LYS A 72 -11.36 4.59 -9.31
C LYS A 72 -11.48 6.01 -8.74
N GLU A 73 -12.16 6.17 -7.60
CA GLU A 73 -12.26 7.47 -6.90
C GLU A 73 -10.88 8.06 -6.59
N VAL A 74 -9.94 7.22 -6.13
CA VAL A 74 -8.58 7.67 -5.81
C VAL A 74 -7.78 8.02 -7.07
N LEU A 75 -8.00 7.31 -8.18
CA LEU A 75 -7.38 7.65 -9.47
C LEU A 75 -7.93 8.97 -10.00
N GLU A 76 -9.24 9.19 -9.93
CA GLU A 76 -9.89 10.45 -10.33
C GLU A 76 -9.39 11.63 -9.48
N SER A 77 -9.37 11.45 -8.16
CA SER A 77 -8.86 12.47 -7.21
C SER A 77 -7.40 12.86 -7.49
N LYS A 78 -6.60 11.95 -8.05
CA LYS A 78 -5.18 12.15 -8.39
C LYS A 78 -4.97 12.63 -9.83
N GLY A 79 -6.04 12.84 -10.61
CA GLY A 79 -5.94 13.22 -12.03
C GLY A 79 -5.42 12.10 -12.94
N LEU A 80 -5.55 10.84 -12.51
CA LEU A 80 -5.05 9.64 -13.21
C LEU A 80 -6.20 8.81 -13.78
N ALA A 81 -7.30 9.47 -14.16
CA ALA A 81 -8.51 8.81 -14.65
C ALA A 81 -8.25 7.91 -15.88
N HIS A 82 -7.23 8.22 -16.69
CA HIS A 82 -6.85 7.41 -17.86
C HIS A 82 -6.37 6.00 -17.49
N LEU A 83 -5.77 5.82 -16.31
CA LEU A 83 -5.34 4.51 -15.79
C LEU A 83 -6.51 3.63 -15.37
N SER A 84 -7.73 4.18 -15.26
CA SER A 84 -8.92 3.41 -14.89
C SER A 84 -9.29 2.36 -15.95
N SER A 85 -8.90 2.57 -17.20
CA SER A 85 -9.02 1.60 -18.30
C SER A 85 -8.30 0.27 -18.02
N LYS A 86 -7.20 0.31 -17.25
CA LYS A 86 -6.37 -0.87 -16.91
C LYS A 86 -6.86 -1.66 -15.70
N LEU A 87 -8.00 -1.29 -15.14
CA LEU A 87 -8.68 -2.01 -14.04
C LEU A 87 -9.59 -3.15 -14.54
N SER A 88 -9.69 -3.35 -15.86
CA SER A 88 -10.56 -4.34 -16.51
C SER A 88 -10.04 -5.76 -16.38
#